data_AF-A0A9D4SXL2-F1
#
_entry.id   AF-A0A9D4SXL2-F1
#
_cell.length_a   1.000
_cell.length_b   1.000
_cell.length_c   1.000
_cell.angle_alpha   90.00
_cell.angle_beta   90.00
_cell.angle_gamma   90.00
#
_symmetry.space_group_name_H-M   'P 1'
#
loop_
_entity.id
_entity.type
_entity.pdbx_description
1 polymer ?
#
loop_
_entity_poly.entity_id
_entity_poly.type
_entity_poly.pdbx_seq_one_letter_code
_entity_poly.pdbx_strand_id
1 'polypeptide(L)'
;MSANGLLHWSIADKVHWAVFNDFVTEVSAKVFQQEPATEAVFLFDNAPAHRRAEQAALAASEHTVKPLPPYSPYFNPIEELFSKFKAGVKGFLTERRDDLLTTPVGISKKEHRRALLVEAARRSMQLIQRVECAAYDRHNYTYVQAALDCRDM
;
A
#
# COMPACT_ATOMS: atom_id res chain seq x y z
N MET A 1 2.94 1.43 -4.76
CA MET A 1 3.83 2.61 -4.74
C MET A 1 5.04 2.30 -5.62
N SER A 2 5.62 3.29 -6.28
CA SER A 2 6.93 3.21 -6.92
C SER A 2 7.80 4.39 -6.49
N ALA A 3 9.07 4.43 -6.91
CA ALA A 3 9.93 5.61 -6.75
C ALA A 3 9.33 6.89 -7.38
N ASN A 4 8.41 6.75 -8.35
CA ASN A 4 7.70 7.86 -8.97
C ASN A 4 6.45 8.31 -8.19
N GLY A 5 6.12 7.66 -7.08
CA GLY A 5 5.06 8.08 -6.18
C GLY A 5 4.02 6.99 -5.89
N LEU A 6 2.92 7.41 -5.28
CA LEU A 6 1.76 6.57 -5.04
C LEU A 6 0.92 6.46 -6.31
N LEU A 7 0.94 5.28 -6.95
CA LEU A 7 0.21 5.01 -8.20
C LEU A 7 -1.29 4.82 -7.99
N HIS A 8 -1.66 4.01 -7.00
CA HIS A 8 -3.04 3.64 -6.73
C HIS A 8 -3.19 3.15 -5.29
N TRP A 9 -4.39 3.33 -4.75
CA TRP A 9 -4.84 2.80 -3.48
C TRP A 9 -6.37 2.76 -3.49
N SER A 10 -6.92 1.83 -2.70
CA SER A 10 -8.36 1.68 -2.53
C SER A 10 -8.68 1.24 -1.10
N ILE A 11 -9.94 1.38 -0.69
CA ILE A 11 -10.44 0.88 0.59
C ILE A 11 -11.39 -0.27 0.29
N ALA A 12 -11.12 -1.42 0.86
CA ALA A 12 -11.98 -2.60 0.78
C ALA A 12 -12.38 -3.06 2.18
N ASP A 13 -13.58 -3.62 2.30
CA ASP A 13 -14.05 -4.19 3.57
C ASP A 13 -13.32 -5.49 3.93
N LYS A 14 -12.99 -6.28 2.90
CA LYS A 14 -12.19 -7.49 3.02
C LYS A 14 -11.34 -7.62 1.77
N VAL A 15 -10.10 -8.07 1.95
CA VAL A 15 -9.19 -8.37 0.84
C VAL A 15 -8.99 -9.88 0.83
N HIS A 16 -9.50 -10.52 -0.22
CA HIS A 16 -9.20 -11.90 -0.57
C HIS A 16 -8.56 -11.93 -1.96
N TRP A 17 -8.13 -13.11 -2.42
CA TRP A 17 -7.33 -13.22 -3.63
C TRP A 17 -7.93 -12.55 -4.87
N ALA A 18 -9.23 -12.70 -5.12
CA ALA A 18 -9.87 -12.04 -6.27
C ALA A 18 -9.80 -10.50 -6.18
N VAL A 19 -10.13 -9.92 -5.01
CA VAL A 19 -10.04 -8.46 -4.80
C VAL A 19 -8.60 -7.96 -4.96
N PHE A 20 -7.62 -8.74 -4.52
CA PHE A 20 -6.21 -8.40 -4.70
C PHE A 20 -5.81 -8.44 -6.19
N ASN A 21 -6.27 -9.43 -6.95
CA ASN A 21 -5.98 -9.54 -8.38
C ASN A 21 -6.61 -8.39 -9.18
N ASP A 22 -7.83 -7.98 -8.83
CA ASP A 22 -8.49 -6.81 -9.41
C ASP A 22 -7.65 -5.55 -9.13
N PHE A 23 -7.18 -5.38 -7.89
CA PHE A 23 -6.29 -4.29 -7.51
C PHE A 23 -4.98 -4.29 -8.31
N VAL A 24 -4.31 -5.44 -8.47
CA VAL A 24 -3.08 -5.54 -9.27
C VAL A 24 -3.35 -5.21 -10.75
N THR A 25 -4.48 -5.67 -11.29
CA THR A 25 -4.94 -5.36 -12.65
C THR A 25 -5.10 -3.85 -12.85
N GLU A 26 -5.77 -3.16 -11.91
CA GLU A 26 -5.95 -1.72 -11.93
C GLU A 26 -4.64 -0.95 -11.83
N VAL A 27 -3.70 -1.40 -10.98
CA VAL A 27 -2.38 -0.77 -10.86
C VAL A 27 -1.59 -0.97 -12.16
N SER A 28 -1.62 -2.17 -12.75
CA SER A 28 -0.96 -2.50 -14.00
C SER A 28 -1.43 -1.63 -15.17
N ALA A 29 -2.74 -1.43 -15.29
CA ALA A 29 -3.31 -0.51 -16.27
C ALA A 29 -2.84 0.93 -16.06
N LYS A 30 -2.74 1.40 -14.80
CA LYS A 30 -2.25 2.75 -14.49
C LYS A 30 -0.78 2.94 -14.82
N VAL A 31 0.05 1.94 -14.52
CA VAL A 31 1.47 1.95 -14.91
C VAL A 31 1.59 2.04 -16.43
N PHE A 32 0.87 1.20 -17.16
CA PHE A 32 0.90 1.22 -18.62
C PHE A 32 0.43 2.57 -19.20
N GLN A 33 -0.56 3.22 -18.60
CA GLN A 33 -1.02 4.54 -19.03
C GLN A 33 -0.01 5.66 -18.76
N GLN A 34 0.71 5.59 -17.63
CA GLN A 34 1.65 6.64 -17.21
C GLN A 34 3.05 6.45 -17.82
N GLU A 35 3.45 5.19 -18.01
CA GLU A 35 4.78 4.76 -18.40
C GLU A 35 4.70 3.54 -19.37
N PRO A 36 4.16 3.71 -20.59
CA PRO A 36 3.79 2.61 -21.49
C PRO A 36 4.95 1.74 -22.01
N ALA A 37 6.20 2.20 -21.87
CA ALA A 37 7.40 1.48 -22.28
C ALA A 37 8.17 0.87 -21.10
N THR A 38 7.65 0.98 -19.87
CA THR A 38 8.31 0.50 -18.66
C THR A 38 7.93 -0.95 -18.37
N GLU A 39 8.93 -1.79 -18.15
CA GLU A 39 8.75 -3.08 -17.50
C GLU A 39 8.51 -2.87 -15.99
N ALA A 40 7.37 -3.31 -15.48
CA ALA A 40 7.03 -3.19 -14.06
C ALA A 40 7.03 -4.55 -13.35
N VAL A 41 7.69 -4.59 -12.19
CA VAL A 41 7.67 -5.73 -11.28
C VAL A 41 6.82 -5.39 -10.06
N PHE A 42 5.71 -6.11 -9.88
CA PHE A 42 4.81 -5.96 -8.75
C PHE A 42 5.32 -6.82 -7.58
N LEU A 43 5.85 -6.16 -6.55
CA LEU A 43 6.36 -6.77 -5.32
C LEU A 43 5.34 -6.70 -4.18
N PHE A 44 5.20 -7.79 -3.44
CA PHE A 44 4.31 -7.87 -2.26
C PHE A 44 4.73 -9.02 -1.32
N ASP A 45 4.26 -8.97 -0.07
CA ASP A 45 4.52 -10.00 0.94
C ASP A 45 3.72 -11.29 0.69
N ASN A 46 3.91 -12.30 1.55
CA ASN A 46 3.25 -13.60 1.40
C ASN A 46 1.88 -13.69 2.11
N ALA A 47 1.15 -12.58 2.23
CA ALA A 47 -0.19 -12.61 2.84
C ALA A 47 -1.13 -13.60 2.11
N PRO A 48 -2.08 -14.26 2.81
CA PRO A 48 -2.98 -15.24 2.18
C PRO A 48 -3.77 -14.71 0.98
N ALA A 49 -4.04 -13.40 0.93
CA ALA A 49 -4.69 -12.76 -0.20
C ALA A 49 -3.83 -12.77 -1.47
N HIS A 50 -2.52 -12.89 -1.38
CA HIS A 50 -1.61 -12.79 -2.53
C HIS A 50 -1.32 -14.15 -3.19
N ARG A 51 -1.87 -15.25 -2.66
CA ARG A 51 -1.57 -16.64 -3.09
C ARG A 51 -1.81 -16.92 -4.58
N ARG A 52 -2.60 -16.10 -5.26
CA ARG A 52 -2.98 -16.26 -6.68
C ARG A 52 -2.71 -14.99 -7.50
N ALA A 53 -1.78 -14.15 -7.04
CA ALA A 53 -1.48 -12.87 -7.64
C ALA A 53 -1.00 -13.00 -9.11
N GLU A 54 -0.39 -14.13 -9.46
CA GLU A 54 -0.01 -14.47 -10.83
C GLU A 54 -1.19 -14.59 -11.80
N GLN A 55 -2.42 -14.68 -11.29
CA GLN A 55 -3.65 -14.72 -12.09
C GLN A 55 -4.22 -13.33 -12.37
N ALA A 56 -3.58 -12.25 -11.92
CA ALA A 56 -3.98 -10.89 -12.25
C ALA A 56 -3.80 -10.62 -13.75
N ALA A 57 -4.71 -9.84 -14.34
CA ALA A 57 -4.62 -9.46 -15.75
C ALA A 57 -3.68 -8.25 -15.88
N LEU A 58 -2.46 -8.48 -16.37
CA LEU A 58 -1.48 -7.41 -16.54
C LEU A 58 -1.66 -6.71 -17.89
N ALA A 59 -1.51 -5.38 -17.89
CA ALA A 59 -1.76 -4.54 -19.07
C ALA A 59 -0.65 -4.61 -20.14
N ALA A 60 0.55 -5.09 -19.78
CA ALA A 60 1.66 -5.35 -20.68
C ALA A 60 2.23 -6.75 -20.42
N SER A 61 2.73 -7.41 -21.47
CA SER A 61 3.35 -8.74 -21.40
C SER A 61 4.62 -8.78 -20.57
N GLU A 62 5.29 -7.64 -20.46
CA GLU A 62 6.56 -7.43 -19.78
C GLU A 62 6.33 -7.22 -18.27
N HIS A 63 5.13 -6.79 -17.87
CA HIS A 63 4.80 -6.67 -16.45
C HIS A 63 4.85 -8.04 -15.79
N THR A 64 5.45 -8.13 -14.60
CA THR A 64 5.54 -9.38 -13.84
C THR A 64 5.15 -9.19 -12.39
N VAL A 65 4.65 -10.26 -11.79
CA VAL A 65 4.25 -10.32 -10.40
C VAL A 65 5.26 -11.21 -9.66
N LYS A 66 5.86 -10.70 -8.58
CA LYS A 66 6.86 -11.44 -7.78
C LYS A 66 6.59 -11.31 -6.27
N PRO A 67 6.31 -12.41 -5.57
CA PRO A 67 6.26 -12.38 -4.11
C PRO A 67 7.67 -12.21 -3.53
N LEU A 68 7.76 -11.51 -2.41
CA LEU A 68 9.00 -11.43 -1.63
C LEU A 68 9.33 -12.79 -0.99
N PRO A 69 10.61 -13.07 -0.67
CA PRO A 69 10.97 -14.21 0.15
C PRO A 69 10.21 -14.23 1.50
N PRO A 70 9.90 -15.40 2.07
CA PRO A 70 9.30 -15.47 3.41
C PRO A 70 10.12 -14.70 4.45
N TYR A 71 9.43 -14.04 5.39
CA TYR A 71 10.04 -13.30 6.51
C TYR A 71 11.03 -12.19 6.09
N SER A 72 10.78 -11.52 4.97
CA SER A 72 11.67 -10.47 4.44
C SER A 72 11.04 -9.06 4.37
N PRO A 73 10.49 -8.55 5.50
CA PRO A 73 9.79 -7.26 5.51
C PRO A 73 10.69 -6.09 5.09
N TYR A 74 12.01 -6.20 5.32
CA TYR A 74 12.98 -5.18 4.94
C TYR A 74 13.07 -4.93 3.42
N PHE A 75 12.63 -5.87 2.58
CA PHE A 75 12.58 -5.68 1.12
C PHE A 75 11.21 -5.17 0.63
N ASN A 76 10.30 -4.81 1.54
CA ASN A 76 9.01 -4.26 1.18
C ASN A 76 9.01 -2.72 1.34
N PRO A 77 9.14 -1.95 0.24
CA PRO A 77 9.23 -0.49 0.33
C PRO A 77 7.93 0.18 0.83
N ILE A 78 6.82 -0.57 0.94
CA ILE A 78 5.56 -0.04 1.46
C ILE A 78 5.56 0.18 2.98
N GLU A 79 6.48 -0.40 3.74
CA GLU A 79 6.48 -0.33 5.21
C GLU A 79 6.61 1.10 5.74
N GLU A 80 7.46 1.90 5.11
CA GLU A 80 7.63 3.32 5.46
C GLU A 80 6.42 4.15 5.06
N LEU A 81 5.83 3.85 3.89
CA LEU A 81 4.56 4.45 3.47
C LEU A 81 3.45 4.14 4.47
N PHE A 82 3.36 2.89 4.96
CA PHE A 82 2.40 2.53 6.00
C PHE A 82 2.68 3.22 7.32
N SER A 83 3.94 3.44 7.68
CA SER A 83 4.31 4.19 8.88
C SER A 83 3.81 5.64 8.78
N LYS A 84 4.03 6.31 7.64
CA LYS A 84 3.49 7.65 7.38
C LYS A 84 1.96 7.68 7.37
N PHE A 85 1.33 6.72 6.68
CA PHE A 85 -0.12 6.59 6.64
C PHE A 85 -0.73 6.46 8.06
N LYS A 86 -0.19 5.55 8.87
CA LYS A 86 -0.64 5.32 10.25
C LYS A 86 -0.45 6.57 11.12
N ALA A 87 0.66 7.29 10.95
CA ALA A 87 0.90 8.55 11.65
C ALA A 87 -0.14 9.62 11.26
N GLY A 88 -0.47 9.76 9.98
CA GLY A 88 -1.52 10.65 9.49
C GLY A 88 -2.90 10.32 10.07
N VAL A 89 -3.26 9.03 10.06
CA VAL A 89 -4.54 8.55 10.63
C VAL A 89 -4.60 8.86 12.12
N LYS A 90 -3.51 8.59 12.86
CA LYS A 90 -3.43 8.89 14.30
C LYS A 90 -3.56 10.39 14.58
N GLY A 91 -2.89 11.24 13.80
CA GLY A 91 -3.00 12.69 13.89
C GLY A 91 -4.44 13.17 13.70
N PHE A 92 -5.08 12.74 12.61
CA PHE A 92 -6.48 13.06 12.33
C PHE A 92 -7.42 12.65 13.47
N LEU A 93 -7.29 11.42 13.96
CA LEU A 93 -8.15 10.92 15.03
C LEU A 93 -7.87 11.60 16.39
N THR A 94 -6.66 12.11 16.59
CA THR A 94 -6.31 12.88 17.79
C THR A 94 -6.95 14.26 17.75
N GLU A 95 -6.92 14.95 16.60
CA GLU A 95 -7.63 16.22 16.37
C GLU A 95 -9.16 16.06 16.56
N ARG A 96 -9.70 14.93 16.11
CA ARG A 96 -11.14 14.62 16.12
C ARG A 96 -11.51 13.67 17.27
N ARG A 97 -10.79 13.75 18.39
CA ARG A 97 -10.95 12.80 19.51
C ARG A 97 -12.37 12.80 20.07
N ASP A 98 -12.98 13.97 20.19
CA ASP A 98 -14.35 14.09 20.73
C ASP A 98 -15.38 13.44 19.80
N ASP A 99 -15.23 13.62 18.48
CA ASP A 99 -16.05 12.93 17.48
C ASP A 99 -15.88 11.41 17.56
N LEU A 100 -14.66 10.92 17.81
CA LEU A 100 -14.40 9.49 17.93
C LEU A 100 -15.07 8.85 19.17
N LEU A 101 -15.21 9.63 20.24
CA LEU A 101 -15.79 9.20 21.52
C LEU A 101 -17.31 9.37 21.57
N THR A 102 -17.83 10.40 20.91
CA THR A 102 -19.26 10.73 20.91
C THR A 102 -19.92 10.17 19.65
N THR A 103 -20.79 9.16 19.83
CA THR A 103 -21.56 8.61 18.71
C THR A 103 -22.85 9.42 18.52
N PRO A 104 -23.12 9.97 17.32
CA PRO A 104 -24.37 10.65 17.02
C PRO A 104 -25.61 9.77 17.24
N VAL A 105 -26.73 10.39 17.58
CA VAL A 105 -28.01 9.69 17.71
C VAL A 105 -28.42 9.11 16.35
N GLY A 106 -28.89 7.86 16.36
CA GLY A 106 -29.42 7.20 15.16
C GLY A 106 -28.42 6.40 14.33
N ILE A 107 -27.13 6.39 14.70
CA ILE A 107 -26.12 5.52 14.05
C ILE A 107 -25.39 4.65 15.07
N SER A 108 -24.92 3.49 14.63
CA SER A 108 -24.15 2.61 15.50
C SER A 108 -22.74 3.15 15.74
N LYS A 109 -22.16 2.86 16.91
CA LYS A 109 -20.76 3.18 17.21
C LYS A 109 -19.78 2.62 16.18
N LYS A 110 -20.07 1.43 15.63
CA LYS A 110 -19.25 0.79 14.60
C LYS A 110 -19.28 1.58 13.30
N GLU A 111 -20.47 1.98 12.85
CA GLU A 111 -20.67 2.74 11.62
C GLU A 111 -20.03 4.13 11.70
N HIS A 112 -20.27 4.85 12.80
CA HIS A 112 -19.66 6.16 13.04
C HIS A 112 -18.13 6.12 12.99
N ARG A 113 -17.54 5.16 13.72
CA ARG A 113 -16.08 4.99 13.76
C ARG A 113 -15.51 4.53 12.42
N ARG A 114 -16.22 3.68 11.68
CA ARG A 114 -15.83 3.29 10.32
C ARG A 114 -15.80 4.51 9.41
N ALA A 115 -16.81 5.38 9.47
CA ALA A 115 -16.84 6.61 8.66
C ALA A 115 -15.64 7.51 8.97
N LEU A 116 -15.35 7.75 10.26
CA LEU A 116 -14.18 8.52 10.68
C LEU A 116 -12.86 7.89 10.23
N LEU A 117 -12.72 6.56 10.30
CA LEU A 117 -11.51 5.86 9.83
C LEU A 117 -11.33 5.97 8.32
N VAL A 118 -12.42 5.89 7.54
CA VAL A 118 -12.37 6.08 6.08
C VAL A 118 -11.98 7.51 5.71
N GLU A 119 -12.51 8.50 6.43
CA GLU A 119 -12.13 9.91 6.26
C GLU A 119 -10.66 10.13 6.62
N ALA A 120 -10.21 9.60 7.77
CA ALA A 120 -8.83 9.65 8.21
C ALA A 120 -7.88 9.02 7.18
N ALA A 121 -8.25 7.85 6.64
CA ALA A 121 -7.47 7.15 5.64
C ALA A 121 -7.36 7.97 4.34
N ARG A 122 -8.47 8.51 3.84
CA ARG A 122 -8.50 9.38 2.64
C ARG A 122 -7.60 10.59 2.80
N ARG A 123 -7.72 11.31 3.92
CA ARG A 123 -6.88 12.49 4.21
C ARG A 123 -5.41 12.09 4.31
N SER A 124 -5.11 10.99 4.98
CA SER A 124 -3.72 10.53 5.19
C SER A 124 -3.04 10.11 3.89
N MET A 125 -3.76 9.42 3.00
CA MET A 125 -3.21 9.01 1.71
C MET A 125 -2.90 10.21 0.80
N GLN A 126 -3.65 11.31 0.92
CA GLN A 126 -3.37 12.57 0.21
C GLN A 126 -2.09 13.28 0.68
N LEU A 127 -1.60 12.98 1.88
CA LEU A 127 -0.39 13.58 2.44
C LEU A 127 0.90 12.89 1.96
N ILE A 128 0.80 11.74 1.27
CA ILE A 128 1.95 11.01 0.75
C ILE A 128 2.50 11.75 -0.47
N GLN A 129 3.74 12.22 -0.39
CA GLN A 129 4.39 12.97 -1.46
C GLN A 129 5.27 12.05 -2.30
N ARG A 130 5.40 12.36 -3.60
CA ARG A 130 6.29 11.65 -4.52
C ARG A 130 7.74 11.57 -4.02
N VAL A 131 8.25 12.67 -3.48
CA VAL A 131 9.65 12.76 -2.99
C VAL A 131 9.92 11.79 -1.85
N GLU A 132 8.88 11.48 -1.06
CA GLU A 132 8.99 10.52 0.04
C GLU A 132 8.97 9.09 -0.48
N CYS A 133 8.10 8.77 -1.45
CA CYS A 133 8.12 7.47 -2.11
C CYS A 133 9.49 7.14 -2.71
N ALA A 134 10.14 8.11 -3.35
CA ALA A 134 11.51 7.97 -3.85
C ALA A 134 12.55 7.79 -2.72
N ALA A 135 12.33 8.39 -1.55
CA ALA A 135 13.19 8.18 -0.39
C ALA A 135 13.01 6.79 0.20
N TYR A 136 11.76 6.31 0.32
CA TYR A 136 11.44 4.99 0.83
C TYR A 136 12.01 3.88 -0.04
N ASP A 137 11.85 4.02 -1.37
CA ASP A 137 12.42 3.09 -2.34
C ASP A 137 13.95 3.02 -2.21
N ARG A 138 14.64 4.17 -2.19
CA ARG A 138 16.10 4.21 -1.98
C ARG A 138 16.55 3.61 -0.66
N HIS A 139 15.80 3.85 0.43
CA HIS A 139 16.12 3.26 1.71
C HIS A 139 15.95 1.74 1.67
N ASN A 140 14.88 1.24 1.06
CA ASN A 140 14.66 -0.19 0.85
C ASN A 140 15.83 -0.86 0.11
N TYR A 141 16.37 -0.20 -0.93
CA TYR A 141 17.53 -0.67 -1.67
C TYR A 141 18.81 -0.83 -0.82
N THR A 142 18.95 -0.09 0.29
CA THR A 142 20.13 -0.22 1.16
C THR A 142 20.24 -1.60 1.82
N TYR A 143 19.11 -2.28 2.01
CA TYR A 143 19.05 -3.64 2.56
C TYR A 143 19.50 -4.70 1.56
N VAL A 144 19.39 -4.44 0.25
CA VAL A 144 19.77 -5.42 -0.77
C VAL A 144 21.24 -5.79 -0.67
N GLN A 145 22.13 -4.80 -0.50
CA GLN A 145 23.56 -5.08 -0.39
C GLN A 145 23.88 -5.86 0.88
N ALA A 146 23.31 -5.48 2.03
CA ALA A 146 23.53 -6.20 3.28
C ALA A 146 23.07 -7.66 3.20
N ALA A 147 21.97 -7.93 2.49
CA ALA A 147 21.47 -9.28 2.25
C ALA A 147 22.37 -10.09 1.31
N LEU A 148 22.88 -9.48 0.23
CA LEU A 148 23.85 -10.12 -0.67
C LEU A 148 25.15 -10.48 0.05
N ASP A 149 25.54 -9.67 1.05
CA ASP A 149 26.70 -9.90 1.90
C ASP A 149 26.43 -10.88 3.05
N CYS A 150 25.23 -11.46 3.14
CA CYS A 150 24.79 -12.32 4.25
C CYS A 150 24.97 -11.69 5.64
N ARG A 151 24.81 -10.36 5.74
CA ARG A 151 24.82 -9.66 7.03
C ARG A 151 23.43 -9.69 7.66
N ASP A 152 23.38 -9.83 8.97
CA ASP A 152 22.13 -9.66 9.72
C ASP A 152 21.62 -8.22 9.56
N MET A 153 20.31 -8.08 9.30
CA MET A 153 19.63 -6.81 9.01
C MET A 153 18.54 -6.46 10.03
#